data_AF-A0A9J7IS14-F1
#
_entry.id   AF-A0A9J7IS14-F1
#
_cell.length_a   1.000
_cell.length_b   1.000
_cell.length_c   1.000
_cell.angle_alpha   90.00
_cell.angle_beta   90.00
_cell.angle_gamma   90.00
#
_symmetry.space_group_name_H-M   'P 1'
#
loop_
_entity.id
_entity.type
_entity.pdbx_description
1 polymer ?
#
loop_
_entity_poly.entity_id
_entity_poly.type
_entity_poly.pdbx_seq_one_letter_code
_entity_poly.pdbx_strand_id
1 'polypeptide(L)'
;MRWVLLSVFVLLCSTLAAHAFEDQALEDDDFAEFEQFEAEDDELIADFAEDKELPASKPIKSASQEQFEANVETEDEILVEDEDNEFEHFQDPEEFEGFQDNTPRSSEQPKITISKVPIMIRPRWDAYWLEGILCCLLAAYALAYAVGRAKNTSIATNFLKLHKPLLDDNFTLVGETGSDVVTASSDRGWRREAEHCFTMWCSGRLCCEGMLLTLKLIKRQDLVHVLLGVVRPTPDTLLVRVELGKDDSDPFVLCVAQKKIATRLAKEMQDLSVFCPERRAGDKHGLPGALCVLSEAAEATAAVLDARVCTALHHYHHHVQYIHISDRYSGPKQMEEAAVTKPPDTEKVMLISFALGPDGGGDEVRPLLQLVFHLMDKIKRLRLSKEALAKCEKRRQKVAEAWLRGAHAARQEQAAARREEKRKLEKERILAEDDPEKQRRWELKEQKRQQKRKTPKMKQLKVKAL
;
A
#
# COMPACT_ATOMS: atom_id res chain seq x y z
N MET A 1 -41.15 -3.50 -12.74
CA MET A 1 -41.27 -2.48 -13.80
C MET A 1 -40.09 -1.51 -13.85
N ARG A 2 -39.87 -0.58 -12.90
CA ARG A 2 -38.77 0.43 -12.97
C ARG A 2 -37.39 -0.12 -13.38
N TRP A 3 -36.92 -1.19 -12.74
CA TRP A 3 -35.65 -1.86 -13.10
C TRP A 3 -35.60 -2.46 -14.52
N VAL A 4 -36.74 -2.94 -15.04
CA VAL A 4 -36.85 -3.52 -16.40
C VAL A 4 -36.75 -2.41 -17.45
N LEU A 5 -37.38 -1.26 -17.20
CA LEU A 5 -37.25 -0.08 -18.05
C LEU A 5 -35.80 0.42 -18.11
N LEU A 6 -35.09 0.40 -16.97
CA LEU A 6 -33.66 0.74 -16.93
C LEU A 6 -32.82 -0.21 -17.79
N SER A 7 -33.03 -1.53 -17.68
CA SER A 7 -32.28 -2.51 -18.49
C SER A 7 -32.60 -2.43 -19.99
N VAL A 8 -33.85 -2.11 -20.36
CA VAL A 8 -34.24 -1.90 -21.77
C VAL A 8 -33.63 -0.61 -22.32
N PHE A 9 -33.58 0.46 -21.52
CA PHE A 9 -32.95 1.71 -21.91
C PHE A 9 -31.43 1.55 -22.12
N VAL A 10 -30.74 0.86 -21.20
CA VAL A 10 -29.30 0.56 -21.35
C VAL A 10 -29.03 -0.31 -22.59
N LEU A 11 -29.90 -1.29 -22.89
CA LEU A 11 -29.81 -2.08 -24.13
C LEU A 11 -29.96 -1.20 -25.37
N LEU A 12 -30.98 -0.33 -25.44
CA LEU A 12 -31.17 0.59 -26.57
C LEU A 12 -29.95 1.51 -26.78
N CYS A 13 -29.41 2.07 -25.69
CA CYS A 13 -28.19 2.88 -25.75
C CYS A 13 -27.00 2.08 -26.29
N SER A 14 -26.84 0.82 -25.88
CA SER A 14 -25.74 -0.04 -26.38
C SER A 14 -25.87 -0.38 -27.86
N THR A 15 -27.09 -0.60 -28.38
CA THR A 15 -27.31 -0.87 -29.81
C THR A 15 -27.11 0.39 -30.67
N LEU A 16 -27.50 1.56 -30.16
CA LEU A 16 -27.26 2.84 -30.86
C LEU A 16 -25.77 3.20 -30.88
N ALA A 17 -25.04 2.95 -29.80
CA ALA A 17 -23.60 3.14 -29.75
C ALA A 17 -22.84 2.18 -30.67
N ALA A 18 -23.32 0.94 -30.85
CA ALA A 18 -22.72 -0.04 -31.76
C ALA A 18 -22.81 0.42 -33.23
N HIS A 19 -24.00 0.79 -33.72
CA HIS A 19 -24.14 1.28 -35.10
C HIS A 19 -23.39 2.60 -35.35
N ALA A 20 -23.30 3.49 -34.35
CA ALA A 20 -22.49 4.70 -34.45
C ALA A 20 -20.98 4.44 -34.55
N PHE A 21 -20.50 3.28 -34.10
CA PHE A 21 -19.10 2.84 -34.26
C PHE A 21 -18.86 2.16 -35.61
N GLU A 22 -19.88 1.52 -36.18
CA GLU A 22 -19.82 0.71 -37.39
C GLU A 22 -19.67 1.58 -38.66
N ASP A 23 -20.30 2.76 -38.70
CA ASP A 23 -20.13 3.78 -39.76
C ASP A 23 -18.75 4.47 -39.75
N GLN A 24 -17.96 4.37 -38.67
CA GLN A 24 -16.71 5.13 -38.49
C GLN A 24 -15.43 4.27 -38.62
N ALA A 25 -15.55 3.00 -39.03
CA ALA A 25 -14.47 2.01 -39.01
C ALA A 25 -13.97 1.56 -40.40
N LEU A 26 -14.17 2.37 -41.45
CA LEU A 26 -13.85 2.02 -42.85
C LEU A 26 -12.81 2.93 -43.55
N GLU A 27 -12.27 3.95 -42.87
CA GLU A 27 -11.21 4.83 -43.40
C GLU A 27 -10.13 5.10 -42.33
N ASP A 28 -9.23 4.14 -42.11
CA ASP A 28 -7.80 4.30 -41.71
C ASP A 28 -7.22 2.93 -41.30
N ASP A 29 -6.49 2.25 -42.20
CA ASP A 29 -5.82 0.95 -41.92
C ASP A 29 -4.36 0.91 -42.46
N ASP A 30 -3.77 2.10 -42.69
CA ASP A 30 -2.46 2.32 -43.36
C ASP A 30 -1.25 2.37 -42.40
N PHE A 31 -1.40 1.98 -41.13
CA PHE A 31 -0.33 2.10 -40.11
C PHE A 31 0.17 0.76 -39.52
N ALA A 32 -0.33 -0.38 -40.01
CA ALA A 32 -0.06 -1.70 -39.40
C ALA A 32 1.24 -2.40 -39.87
N GLU A 33 1.96 -1.88 -40.87
CA GLU A 33 2.99 -2.66 -41.60
C GLU A 33 4.42 -2.58 -41.01
N PHE A 34 4.64 -1.94 -39.85
CA PHE A 34 6.00 -1.67 -39.33
C PHE A 34 6.42 -2.37 -38.01
N GLU A 35 5.53 -3.14 -37.35
CA GLU A 35 5.85 -3.86 -36.09
C GLU A 35 6.27 -5.34 -36.27
N GLN A 36 6.61 -5.80 -37.49
CA GLN A 36 6.93 -7.21 -37.77
C GLN A 36 8.42 -7.51 -38.04
N PHE A 37 9.32 -6.94 -37.24
CA PHE A 37 10.68 -7.44 -37.02
C PHE A 37 11.09 -7.25 -35.54
N GLU A 38 12.12 -7.97 -35.08
CA GLU A 38 12.65 -7.97 -33.70
C GLU A 38 11.74 -8.65 -32.64
N ALA A 39 11.52 -9.95 -32.85
CA ALA A 39 11.42 -10.93 -31.75
C ALA A 39 12.67 -11.82 -31.79
N GLU A 40 13.14 -12.28 -30.61
CA GLU A 40 14.47 -12.90 -30.38
C GLU A 40 15.59 -11.82 -30.53
N ASP A 41 16.40 -11.48 -29.52
CA ASP A 41 17.13 -12.36 -28.59
C ASP A 41 17.46 -11.71 -27.20
N ASP A 42 18.43 -12.27 -26.46
CA ASP A 42 18.63 -12.17 -24.99
C ASP A 42 19.65 -11.10 -24.46
N GLU A 43 19.73 -11.00 -23.12
CA GLU A 43 20.78 -10.40 -22.26
C GLU A 43 21.04 -8.85 -22.13
N LEU A 44 20.93 -8.40 -20.87
CA LEU A 44 21.86 -7.54 -20.09
C LEU A 44 22.38 -6.18 -20.61
N ILE A 45 22.23 -5.13 -19.75
CA ILE A 45 23.34 -4.27 -19.28
C ILE A 45 22.91 -3.50 -18.02
N ALA A 46 23.88 -3.05 -17.21
CA ALA A 46 23.67 -2.33 -15.95
C ALA A 46 24.56 -1.06 -15.85
N ASP A 47 24.48 -0.39 -14.70
CA ASP A 47 25.25 0.80 -14.28
C ASP A 47 25.00 2.12 -15.04
N PHE A 48 24.53 3.12 -14.29
CA PHE A 48 25.40 4.25 -13.98
C PHE A 48 25.13 4.75 -12.56
N ALA A 49 26.19 4.86 -11.76
CA ALA A 49 26.16 5.46 -10.43
C ALA A 49 27.53 6.07 -10.11
N GLU A 50 27.57 7.31 -9.61
CA GLU A 50 28.74 7.87 -8.93
C GLU A 50 28.31 8.78 -7.77
N ASP A 51 28.98 8.63 -6.62
CA ASP A 51 28.76 9.36 -5.37
C ASP A 51 29.64 10.61 -5.28
N LYS A 52 29.24 11.61 -4.45
CA LYS A 52 30.10 12.08 -3.32
C LYS A 52 29.51 13.10 -2.32
N GLU A 53 29.53 12.69 -1.05
CA GLU A 53 30.06 13.39 0.15
C GLU A 53 29.66 14.85 0.51
N LEU A 54 28.75 15.00 1.51
CA LEU A 54 28.93 15.60 2.87
C LEU A 54 29.53 17.04 3.06
N PRO A 55 29.38 17.73 4.25
CA PRO A 55 28.49 17.59 5.42
C PRO A 55 27.74 18.93 5.79
N ALA A 56 27.31 19.13 7.06
CA ALA A 56 26.39 20.22 7.49
C ALA A 56 26.97 21.30 8.45
N SER A 57 26.33 22.49 8.53
CA SER A 57 26.54 23.50 9.59
C SER A 57 25.34 24.48 9.78
N LYS A 58 25.45 25.48 10.69
CA LYS A 58 24.43 26.44 11.24
C LYS A 58 25.17 27.72 11.73
N PRO A 59 24.55 28.87 12.15
CA PRO A 59 23.22 29.50 11.89
C PRO A 59 23.26 31.08 11.73
N ILE A 60 22.10 31.78 11.90
CA ILE A 60 21.90 33.17 12.46
C ILE A 60 21.73 34.46 11.57
N LYS A 61 20.52 35.06 11.69
CA LYS A 61 20.02 36.48 11.75
C LYS A 61 20.49 37.67 10.85
N SER A 62 19.48 38.41 10.37
CA SER A 62 19.15 39.85 10.62
C SER A 62 17.61 40.03 10.44
N ALA A 63 16.81 40.90 11.09
CA ALA A 63 16.89 42.29 11.59
C ALA A 63 16.86 43.34 10.45
N SER A 64 16.00 44.36 10.40
CA SER A 64 15.00 44.95 11.36
C SER A 64 13.73 45.42 10.59
N GLN A 65 12.62 45.88 11.18
CA GLN A 65 12.46 47.22 11.79
C GLN A 65 11.08 47.41 12.48
N GLU A 66 10.94 48.54 13.20
CA GLU A 66 9.72 49.09 13.81
C GLU A 66 9.63 50.60 13.41
N GLN A 67 8.59 51.43 13.63
CA GLN A 67 7.33 51.42 14.42
C GLN A 67 6.39 52.48 13.73
N PHE A 68 5.12 52.82 14.07
CA PHE A 68 4.21 52.62 15.21
C PHE A 68 2.71 52.82 14.79
N GLU A 69 1.90 53.49 15.62
CA GLU A 69 0.44 53.81 15.58
C GLU A 69 -0.01 54.88 14.53
N ALA A 70 -1.30 55.10 14.19
CA ALA A 70 -2.48 55.19 15.08
C ALA A 70 -3.87 54.84 14.48
N ASN A 71 -4.88 54.75 15.37
CA ASN A 71 -6.30 54.44 15.13
C ASN A 71 -7.15 55.65 14.62
N VAL A 72 -8.31 55.36 13.99
CA VAL A 72 -9.68 55.61 14.52
C VAL A 72 -10.76 55.29 13.45
N GLU A 73 -11.95 54.89 13.91
CA GLU A 73 -13.29 54.69 13.30
C GLU A 73 -13.58 55.35 11.91
N THR A 74 -14.52 54.87 11.08
CA THR A 74 -15.87 54.33 11.39
C THR A 74 -16.45 53.43 10.27
N GLU A 75 -17.70 52.97 10.46
CA GLU A 75 -18.66 52.33 9.53
C GLU A 75 -18.68 52.95 8.10
N ASP A 76 -19.08 52.28 7.00
CA ASP A 76 -20.41 51.63 6.82
C ASP A 76 -20.53 50.66 5.61
N GLU A 77 -21.71 50.04 5.44
CA GLU A 77 -22.11 49.08 4.39
C GLU A 77 -22.79 49.78 3.17
N ILE A 78 -22.35 49.52 1.93
CA ILE A 78 -23.00 50.03 0.69
C ILE A 78 -23.12 48.95 -0.40
N LEU A 79 -24.23 48.99 -1.14
CA LEU A 79 -24.71 48.00 -2.12
C LEU A 79 -24.00 48.05 -3.48
N VAL A 80 -24.23 46.98 -4.27
CA VAL A 80 -24.04 46.92 -5.72
C VAL A 80 -25.28 47.45 -6.43
N GLU A 81 -25.11 48.29 -7.46
CA GLU A 81 -26.03 48.42 -8.60
C GLU A 81 -25.25 48.94 -9.83
N ASP A 82 -25.75 48.66 -11.04
CA ASP A 82 -24.98 48.72 -12.29
C ASP A 82 -25.08 50.05 -13.05
N GLU A 83 -24.05 50.43 -13.84
CA GLU A 83 -24.05 51.64 -14.67
C GLU A 83 -23.47 51.41 -16.09
N ASP A 84 -24.27 50.79 -16.97
CA ASP A 84 -24.00 50.67 -18.41
C ASP A 84 -24.37 51.96 -19.17
N ASN A 85 -23.43 52.91 -19.39
CA ASN A 85 -23.50 53.84 -20.54
C ASN A 85 -22.20 54.67 -20.80
N GLU A 86 -21.25 54.15 -21.59
CA GLU A 86 -20.04 54.92 -22.01
C GLU A 86 -19.80 54.87 -23.54
N PHE A 87 -20.86 54.89 -24.37
CA PHE A 87 -20.72 54.75 -25.83
C PHE A 87 -21.59 55.67 -26.72
N GLU A 88 -22.18 56.74 -26.17
CA GLU A 88 -22.99 57.68 -26.96
C GLU A 88 -22.17 58.63 -27.86
N HIS A 89 -20.85 58.68 -27.70
CA HIS A 89 -19.96 59.70 -28.27
C HIS A 89 -19.71 59.63 -29.80
N PHE A 90 -20.51 58.87 -30.55
CA PHE A 90 -20.31 58.58 -31.99
C PHE A 90 -21.55 58.80 -32.88
N GLN A 91 -22.59 59.50 -32.40
CA GLN A 91 -23.80 59.82 -33.18
C GLN A 91 -24.23 61.29 -33.08
N ASP A 92 -23.29 62.22 -33.32
CA ASP A 92 -23.62 63.62 -33.63
C ASP A 92 -23.52 63.85 -35.17
N PRO A 93 -24.63 64.21 -35.85
CA PRO A 93 -24.63 64.44 -37.29
C PRO A 93 -24.37 65.90 -37.72
N GLU A 94 -24.17 66.86 -36.81
CA GLU A 94 -24.15 68.29 -37.17
C GLU A 94 -22.76 68.85 -37.57
N GLU A 95 -21.65 68.12 -37.38
CA GLU A 95 -20.28 68.63 -37.59
C GLU A 95 -19.71 68.50 -39.03
N PHE A 96 -20.49 68.74 -40.11
CA PHE A 96 -19.87 68.98 -41.45
C PHE A 96 -20.68 69.79 -42.49
N GLU A 97 -21.19 70.98 -42.15
CA GLU A 97 -21.63 71.93 -43.18
C GLU A 97 -20.49 72.83 -43.70
N GLY A 98 -20.07 72.59 -44.96
CA GLY A 98 -19.47 73.62 -45.80
C GLY A 98 -18.05 73.36 -46.32
N PHE A 99 -17.95 72.83 -47.55
CA PHE A 99 -17.24 73.50 -48.65
C PHE A 99 -17.77 73.00 -50.01
N GLN A 100 -17.41 73.68 -51.10
CA GLN A 100 -18.23 73.73 -52.32
C GLN A 100 -18.06 72.55 -53.29
N ASP A 101 -19.18 72.19 -53.92
CA ASP A 101 -19.30 71.20 -55.00
C ASP A 101 -18.68 71.70 -56.32
N ASN A 102 -17.89 70.85 -56.99
CA ASN A 102 -17.41 71.04 -58.36
C ASN A 102 -16.76 69.74 -58.91
N THR A 103 -17.51 68.97 -59.69
CA THR A 103 -17.01 67.76 -60.39
C THR A 103 -15.98 68.12 -61.48
N PRO A 104 -14.97 67.28 -61.77
CA PRO A 104 -15.21 66.17 -62.71
C PRO A 104 -14.37 64.87 -62.53
N ARG A 105 -15.02 63.74 -62.85
CA ARG A 105 -14.50 62.49 -63.48
C ARG A 105 -13.10 61.93 -63.12
N SER A 106 -13.15 60.70 -62.58
CA SER A 106 -12.39 59.52 -63.03
C SER A 106 -10.86 59.43 -62.80
N SER A 107 -10.48 58.58 -61.84
CA SER A 107 -9.42 57.56 -62.05
C SER A 107 -9.60 56.37 -61.08
N GLU A 108 -9.02 55.23 -61.42
CA GLU A 108 -9.19 53.97 -60.68
C GLU A 108 -8.33 53.94 -59.42
N GLN A 109 -8.89 53.48 -58.29
CA GLN A 109 -8.11 53.11 -57.10
C GLN A 109 -7.93 51.59 -57.04
N PRO A 110 -6.69 51.07 -56.88
CA PRO A 110 -6.44 49.63 -56.93
C PRO A 110 -7.07 48.93 -55.73
N LYS A 111 -7.88 47.90 -56.01
CA LYS A 111 -8.60 47.14 -54.99
C LYS A 111 -7.63 46.29 -54.16
N ILE A 112 -7.22 46.79 -53.00
CA ILE A 112 -6.39 46.06 -52.03
C ILE A 112 -7.13 44.79 -51.62
N THR A 113 -6.69 43.64 -52.15
CA THR A 113 -7.20 42.34 -51.76
C THR A 113 -6.61 41.97 -50.40
N ILE A 114 -7.28 42.42 -49.32
CA ILE A 114 -7.07 41.86 -47.98
C ILE A 114 -7.41 40.37 -48.07
N SER A 115 -6.37 39.54 -48.13
CA SER A 115 -6.50 38.09 -48.00
C SER A 115 -7.07 37.80 -46.61
N LYS A 116 -8.32 37.33 -46.57
CA LYS A 116 -8.95 36.89 -45.32
C LYS A 116 -8.22 35.67 -44.81
N VAL A 117 -7.21 35.88 -43.97
CA VAL A 117 -6.64 34.84 -43.12
C VAL A 117 -7.80 34.24 -42.33
N PRO A 118 -8.07 32.92 -42.42
CA PRO A 118 -9.27 32.34 -41.82
C PRO A 118 -9.08 32.15 -40.31
N ILE A 119 -9.08 33.26 -39.56
CA ILE A 119 -9.20 33.26 -38.09
C ILE A 119 -10.66 32.92 -37.74
N MET A 120 -11.04 31.67 -37.97
CA MET A 120 -12.34 31.11 -37.59
C MET A 120 -12.17 29.68 -37.08
N ILE A 121 -11.46 29.54 -35.95
CA ILE A 121 -11.77 28.47 -35.00
C ILE A 121 -13.19 28.74 -34.49
N ARG A 122 -14.19 28.30 -35.25
CA ARG A 122 -15.57 28.27 -34.79
C ARG A 122 -15.70 27.04 -33.88
N PRO A 123 -16.05 27.20 -32.59
CA PRO A 123 -16.46 26.06 -31.77
C PRO A 123 -17.76 25.48 -32.34
N ARG A 124 -17.64 24.50 -33.25
CA ARG A 124 -18.77 23.68 -33.68
C ARG A 124 -19.14 22.80 -32.50
N TRP A 125 -20.40 22.80 -32.10
CA TRP A 125 -20.89 21.89 -31.07
C TRP A 125 -20.68 20.42 -31.48
N ASP A 126 -20.69 20.15 -32.79
CA ASP A 126 -20.26 18.91 -33.46
C ASP A 126 -18.84 18.43 -33.08
N ALA A 127 -17.94 19.29 -32.57
CA ALA A 127 -16.60 18.90 -32.12
C ALA A 127 -16.59 18.50 -30.63
N TYR A 128 -17.46 19.10 -29.82
CA TYR A 128 -17.53 18.88 -28.37
C TYR A 128 -18.28 17.61 -27.96
N TRP A 129 -18.73 16.78 -28.91
CA TRP A 129 -19.43 15.54 -28.60
C TRP A 129 -18.52 14.55 -27.83
N LEU A 130 -17.25 14.43 -28.21
CA LEU A 130 -16.25 13.63 -27.49
C LEU A 130 -15.96 14.21 -26.10
N GLU A 131 -15.81 15.52 -25.98
CA GLU A 131 -15.64 16.20 -24.68
C GLU A 131 -16.87 16.02 -23.79
N GLY A 132 -18.08 16.08 -24.35
CA GLY A 132 -19.34 15.82 -23.66
C GLY A 132 -19.47 14.37 -23.18
N ILE A 133 -19.10 13.39 -24.00
CA ILE A 133 -19.03 11.98 -23.61
C ILE A 133 -18.00 11.77 -22.49
N LEU A 134 -16.82 12.40 -22.59
CA LEU A 134 -15.77 12.35 -21.58
C LEU A 134 -16.24 12.97 -20.24
N CYS A 135 -16.91 14.12 -20.28
CA CYS A 135 -17.52 14.76 -19.13
C CYS A 135 -18.62 13.89 -18.51
N CYS A 136 -19.48 13.25 -19.31
CA CYS A 136 -20.49 12.31 -18.83
C CYS A 136 -19.86 11.07 -18.17
N LEU A 137 -18.78 10.52 -18.74
CA LEU A 137 -18.04 9.38 -18.18
C LEU A 137 -17.36 9.77 -16.86
N LEU A 138 -16.74 10.95 -16.80
CA LEU A 138 -16.11 11.48 -15.58
C LEU A 138 -17.14 11.75 -14.48
N ALA A 139 -18.31 12.30 -14.82
CA ALA A 139 -19.41 12.50 -13.89
C ALA A 139 -19.98 11.16 -13.38
N ALA A 140 -20.12 10.16 -14.24
CA ALA A 140 -20.53 8.80 -13.85
C ALA A 140 -19.48 8.13 -12.93
N TYR A 141 -18.19 8.31 -13.21
CA TYR A 141 -17.10 7.86 -12.33
C TYR A 141 -17.16 8.54 -10.96
N ALA A 142 -17.32 9.87 -10.92
CA ALA A 142 -17.43 10.63 -9.68
C ALA A 142 -18.66 10.22 -8.84
N LEU A 143 -19.80 9.99 -9.49
CA LEU A 143 -21.01 9.48 -8.83
C LEU A 143 -20.81 8.06 -8.29
N ALA A 144 -20.16 7.16 -9.05
CA ALA A 144 -19.83 5.81 -8.59
C ALA A 144 -18.86 5.83 -7.40
N TYR A 145 -17.84 6.70 -7.44
CA TYR A 145 -16.94 6.95 -6.31
C TYR A 145 -17.71 7.40 -5.07
N ALA A 146 -18.59 8.40 -5.20
CA ALA A 146 -19.38 8.93 -4.09
C ALA A 146 -20.32 7.87 -3.48
N VAL A 147 -21.01 7.09 -4.31
CA VAL A 147 -21.88 5.97 -3.87
C VAL A 147 -21.06 4.86 -3.19
N GLY A 148 -19.89 4.52 -3.73
CA GLY A 148 -18.98 3.55 -3.15
C GLY A 148 -18.45 3.97 -1.77
N ARG A 149 -17.98 5.20 -1.65
CA ARG A 149 -17.55 5.87 -0.40
C ARG A 149 -18.69 5.90 0.63
N ALA A 150 -19.89 6.28 0.22
CA ALA A 150 -21.07 6.30 1.08
C ALA A 150 -21.43 4.89 1.58
N LYS A 151 -21.43 3.87 0.71
CA LYS A 151 -21.72 2.49 1.08
C LYS A 151 -20.67 1.91 2.03
N ASN A 152 -19.38 2.14 1.79
CA ASN A 152 -18.30 1.72 2.70
C ASN A 152 -18.39 2.42 4.07
N THR A 153 -18.71 3.73 4.09
CA THR A 153 -18.95 4.48 5.35
C THR A 153 -20.20 3.98 6.10
N SER A 154 -21.26 3.59 5.39
CA SER A 154 -22.48 3.00 5.97
C SER A 154 -22.19 1.65 6.64
N ILE A 155 -21.39 0.79 6.01
CA ILE A 155 -20.94 -0.48 6.61
C ILE A 155 -20.15 -0.22 7.90
N ALA A 156 -19.17 0.68 7.87
CA ALA A 156 -18.34 1.01 9.04
C ALA A 156 -19.17 1.58 10.22
N THR A 157 -20.13 2.48 9.94
CA THR A 157 -21.01 3.04 10.98
C THR A 157 -22.01 2.02 11.54
N ASN A 158 -22.52 1.10 10.72
CA ASN A 158 -23.40 0.02 11.19
C ASN A 158 -22.64 -1.00 12.05
N PHE A 159 -21.38 -1.30 11.71
CA PHE A 159 -20.50 -2.10 12.57
C PHE A 159 -20.35 -1.48 13.97
N LEU A 160 -20.12 -0.16 14.05
CA LEU A 160 -20.03 0.52 15.36
C LEU A 160 -21.33 0.41 16.15
N LYS A 161 -22.49 0.68 15.52
CA LYS A 161 -23.79 0.61 16.20
C LYS A 161 -24.07 -0.77 16.82
N LEU A 162 -23.63 -1.85 16.17
CA LEU A 162 -23.88 -3.22 16.61
C LEU A 162 -22.82 -3.75 17.59
N HIS A 163 -21.54 -3.52 17.31
CA HIS A 163 -20.44 -4.16 18.03
C HIS A 163 -19.70 -3.25 19.02
N LYS A 164 -19.78 -1.92 18.90
CA LYS A 164 -19.09 -1.01 19.85
C LYS A 164 -19.47 -1.25 21.32
N PRO A 165 -20.74 -1.50 21.70
CA PRO A 165 -21.06 -1.80 23.11
C PRO A 165 -20.29 -3.01 23.66
N LEU A 166 -20.11 -4.07 22.87
CA LEU A 166 -19.32 -5.24 23.26
C LEU A 166 -17.83 -4.91 23.41
N LEU A 167 -17.30 -3.91 22.68
CA LEU A 167 -15.94 -3.42 22.86
C LEU A 167 -15.84 -2.57 24.13
N ASP A 168 -16.76 -1.63 24.34
CA ASP A 168 -16.80 -0.73 25.49
C ASP A 168 -16.97 -1.51 26.82
N ASP A 169 -17.73 -2.62 26.82
CA ASP A 169 -17.85 -3.57 27.94
C ASP A 169 -16.52 -4.27 28.29
N ASN A 170 -15.56 -4.32 27.36
CA ASN A 170 -14.35 -5.17 27.45
C ASN A 170 -13.02 -4.39 27.47
N PHE A 171 -13.04 -3.09 27.16
CA PHE A 171 -11.87 -2.21 27.02
C PHE A 171 -12.20 -0.81 27.54
N THR A 172 -11.32 -0.22 28.36
CA THR A 172 -11.57 1.12 28.93
C THR A 172 -11.39 2.25 27.91
N LEU A 173 -10.75 1.98 26.78
CA LEU A 173 -10.52 2.94 25.71
C LEU A 173 -10.82 2.26 24.36
N VAL A 174 -11.83 2.74 23.64
CA VAL A 174 -12.28 2.19 22.36
C VAL A 174 -12.47 3.33 21.36
N GLY A 175 -11.57 3.37 20.38
CA GLY A 175 -11.55 4.37 19.32
C GLY A 175 -10.78 5.64 19.66
N GLU A 176 -10.27 6.24 18.60
CA GLU A 176 -9.57 7.53 18.59
C GLU A 176 -10.57 8.67 18.38
N THR A 177 -10.20 9.87 18.80
CA THR A 177 -10.91 11.13 18.52
C THR A 177 -10.13 11.92 17.48
N GLY A 178 -10.79 12.50 16.47
CA GLY A 178 -10.15 13.33 15.43
C GLY A 178 -11.06 13.60 14.23
N SER A 179 -10.63 14.50 13.33
CA SER A 179 -11.36 14.87 12.11
C SER A 179 -11.66 13.70 11.16
N ASP A 180 -10.72 12.76 11.08
CA ASP A 180 -10.74 11.66 10.12
C ASP A 180 -11.47 10.43 10.67
N VAL A 181 -12.15 10.58 11.82
CA VAL A 181 -12.85 9.51 12.53
C VAL A 181 -14.32 9.47 12.09
N VAL A 182 -14.70 8.35 11.49
CA VAL A 182 -16.10 7.98 11.23
C VAL A 182 -16.74 7.56 12.56
N THR A 183 -17.45 8.51 13.16
CA THR A 183 -18.29 8.31 14.34
C THR A 183 -19.71 7.90 13.93
N ALA A 184 -20.45 7.27 14.85
CA ALA A 184 -21.85 6.85 14.63
C ALA A 184 -22.83 7.37 15.71
N SER A 185 -22.30 7.83 16.85
CA SER A 185 -23.05 8.32 18.02
C SER A 185 -22.11 8.89 19.09
N SER A 186 -20.94 8.26 19.26
CA SER A 186 -19.86 8.67 20.17
C SER A 186 -18.75 9.42 19.44
N ASP A 187 -18.06 10.33 20.15
CA ASP A 187 -16.87 11.08 19.72
C ASP A 187 -15.67 10.20 19.27
N ARG A 188 -15.72 8.90 19.57
CA ARG A 188 -14.72 7.89 19.21
C ARG A 188 -15.31 6.83 18.30
N GLY A 189 -14.54 6.42 17.29
CA GLY A 189 -14.99 5.48 16.25
C GLY A 189 -13.86 4.98 15.36
N TRP A 190 -14.18 4.76 14.08
CA TRP A 190 -13.25 4.25 13.07
C TRP A 190 -12.41 5.39 12.47
N ARG A 191 -11.09 5.38 12.63
CA ARG A 191 -10.19 6.22 11.82
C ARG A 191 -10.21 5.75 10.36
N ARG A 192 -10.37 6.68 9.41
CA ARG A 192 -10.36 6.41 7.97
C ARG A 192 -8.94 6.51 7.42
N GLU A 193 -8.28 5.38 7.20
CA GLU A 193 -6.98 5.35 6.51
C GLU A 193 -7.12 5.40 4.98
N ALA A 194 -8.20 4.81 4.47
CA ALA A 194 -8.61 4.93 3.07
C ALA A 194 -10.12 4.69 2.94
N GLU A 195 -10.70 5.02 1.80
CA GLU A 195 -12.14 4.78 1.48
C GLU A 195 -12.59 3.30 1.50
N HIS A 196 -11.66 2.39 1.78
CA HIS A 196 -11.87 0.94 1.90
C HIS A 196 -11.13 0.33 3.11
N CYS A 197 -10.47 1.14 3.94
CA CYS A 197 -9.68 0.67 5.08
C CYS A 197 -9.94 1.57 6.29
N PHE A 198 -10.58 1.00 7.31
CA PHE A 198 -10.93 1.68 8.54
C PHE A 198 -10.22 1.00 9.72
N THR A 199 -9.58 1.79 10.58
CA THR A 199 -8.82 1.29 11.75
C THR A 199 -9.40 1.81 13.06
N MET A 200 -9.33 0.99 14.11
CA MET A 200 -9.79 1.37 15.44
C MET A 200 -8.96 0.65 16.50
N TRP A 201 -8.28 1.42 17.35
CA TRP A 201 -7.57 0.90 18.51
C TRP A 201 -8.50 0.72 19.71
N CYS A 202 -8.31 -0.38 20.43
CA CYS A 202 -8.92 -0.70 21.71
C CYS A 202 -7.83 -1.02 22.73
N SER A 203 -7.88 -0.46 23.94
CA SER A 203 -6.86 -0.69 24.98
C SER A 203 -7.43 -0.62 26.40
N GLY A 204 -6.59 -0.88 27.40
CA GLY A 204 -7.00 -0.92 28.82
C GLY A 204 -7.57 -2.26 29.31
N ARG A 205 -7.54 -3.32 28.50
CA ARG A 205 -7.86 -4.69 28.92
C ARG A 205 -6.60 -5.40 29.43
N LEU A 206 -6.65 -5.97 30.63
CA LEU A 206 -5.51 -6.58 31.35
C LEU A 206 -4.77 -7.74 30.65
N CYS A 207 -5.17 -8.19 29.46
CA CYS A 207 -4.53 -9.31 28.74
C CYS A 207 -3.88 -8.93 27.40
N CYS A 208 -3.82 -7.64 27.05
CA CYS A 208 -3.14 -7.12 25.87
C CYS A 208 -2.57 -5.72 26.14
N GLU A 209 -1.47 -5.37 25.47
CA GLU A 209 -0.96 -3.99 25.45
C GLU A 209 -1.91 -3.11 24.60
N GLY A 210 -2.39 -3.65 23.48
CA GLY A 210 -3.44 -3.05 22.65
C GLY A 210 -4.12 -4.06 21.71
N MET A 211 -5.23 -3.66 21.11
CA MET A 211 -5.92 -4.38 20.04
C MET A 211 -6.31 -3.41 18.92
N LEU A 212 -5.72 -3.58 17.75
CA LEU A 212 -6.09 -2.89 16.52
C LEU A 212 -7.10 -3.73 15.73
N LEU A 213 -8.30 -3.21 15.51
CA LEU A 213 -9.18 -3.71 14.45
C LEU A 213 -8.88 -2.97 13.15
N THR A 214 -8.88 -3.68 12.03
CA THR A 214 -8.80 -3.13 10.68
C THR A 214 -9.92 -3.73 9.83
N LEU A 215 -10.94 -2.94 9.55
CA LEU A 215 -12.04 -3.28 8.65
C LEU A 215 -11.59 -2.94 7.21
N LYS A 216 -11.20 -3.98 6.46
CA LYS A 216 -10.79 -3.90 5.05
C LYS A 216 -11.96 -4.31 4.17
N LEU A 217 -12.63 -3.31 3.62
CA LEU A 217 -13.72 -3.47 2.68
C LEU A 217 -13.18 -3.58 1.25
N ILE A 218 -13.98 -4.12 0.33
CA ILE A 218 -13.70 -4.01 -1.10
C ILE A 218 -13.76 -2.54 -1.55
N LYS A 219 -12.99 -2.18 -2.59
CA LYS A 219 -12.89 -0.82 -3.12
C LYS A 219 -14.12 -0.44 -3.96
N ARG A 220 -15.29 -0.33 -3.32
CA ARG A 220 -16.58 0.02 -3.97
C ARG A 220 -16.56 1.38 -4.70
N GLN A 221 -15.62 2.24 -4.32
CA GLN A 221 -15.39 3.57 -4.90
C GLN A 221 -14.50 3.56 -6.16
N ASP A 222 -13.93 2.40 -6.53
CA ASP A 222 -13.06 2.24 -7.70
C ASP A 222 -13.69 1.26 -8.69
N LEU A 223 -14.14 1.77 -9.83
CA LEU A 223 -14.80 0.98 -10.87
C LEU A 223 -13.92 -0.16 -11.42
N VAL A 224 -12.59 0.01 -11.46
CA VAL A 224 -11.68 -1.04 -11.96
C VAL A 224 -11.65 -2.22 -10.99
N HIS A 225 -11.59 -1.95 -9.68
CA HIS A 225 -11.69 -3.01 -8.66
C HIS A 225 -13.09 -3.62 -8.57
N VAL A 226 -14.15 -2.87 -8.85
CA VAL A 226 -15.53 -3.40 -8.93
C VAL A 226 -15.67 -4.36 -10.13
N LEU A 227 -15.17 -3.99 -11.31
CA LEU A 227 -15.18 -4.84 -12.51
C LEU A 227 -14.33 -6.10 -12.32
N LEU A 228 -13.12 -5.97 -11.77
CA LEU A 228 -12.27 -7.12 -11.43
C LEU A 228 -12.93 -8.03 -10.36
N GLY A 229 -13.72 -7.44 -9.46
CA GLY A 229 -14.53 -8.15 -8.46
C GLY A 229 -15.63 -9.04 -9.05
N VAL A 230 -16.09 -8.77 -10.28
CA VAL A 230 -17.01 -9.66 -11.03
C VAL A 230 -16.31 -10.95 -11.44
N VAL A 231 -15.06 -10.85 -11.91
CA VAL A 231 -14.22 -11.99 -12.31
C VAL A 231 -13.73 -12.78 -11.08
N ARG A 232 -13.41 -12.07 -9.99
CA ARG A 232 -12.91 -12.67 -8.75
C ARG A 232 -13.58 -12.05 -7.51
N PRO A 233 -14.71 -12.62 -7.04
CA PRO A 233 -15.35 -12.12 -5.83
C PRO A 233 -14.42 -12.25 -4.61
N THR A 234 -14.29 -11.16 -3.88
CA THR A 234 -13.57 -11.08 -2.60
C THR A 234 -14.55 -10.60 -1.52
N PRO A 235 -14.64 -11.27 -0.36
CA PRO A 235 -15.47 -10.79 0.75
C PRO A 235 -14.80 -9.58 1.41
N ASP A 236 -15.61 -8.73 2.05
CA ASP A 236 -15.09 -7.77 3.04
C ASP A 236 -14.42 -8.55 4.19
N THR A 237 -13.43 -7.94 4.85
CA THR A 237 -12.64 -8.61 5.89
C THR A 237 -12.43 -7.77 7.14
N LEU A 238 -12.54 -8.40 8.30
CA LEU A 238 -12.13 -7.84 9.58
C LEU A 238 -10.83 -8.51 10.02
N LEU A 239 -9.75 -7.74 10.03
CA LEU A 239 -8.48 -8.12 10.64
C LEU A 239 -8.47 -7.62 12.09
N VAL A 240 -8.04 -8.45 13.03
CA VAL A 240 -7.83 -8.09 14.43
C VAL A 240 -6.39 -8.44 14.80
N ARG A 241 -5.60 -7.42 15.15
CA ARG A 241 -4.23 -7.54 15.65
C ARG A 241 -4.25 -7.23 17.15
N VAL A 242 -4.02 -8.24 17.98
CA VAL A 242 -3.82 -8.08 19.42
C VAL A 242 -2.33 -8.12 19.71
N GLU A 243 -1.83 -7.12 20.42
CA GLU A 243 -0.46 -7.03 20.92
C GLU A 243 -0.41 -7.57 22.35
N LEU A 244 0.37 -8.63 22.55
CA LEU A 244 0.37 -9.42 23.77
C LEU A 244 1.51 -8.98 24.70
N GLY A 245 1.20 -8.89 26.00
CA GLY A 245 2.15 -8.46 27.03
C GLY A 245 3.47 -9.25 26.99
N LYS A 246 4.60 -8.54 26.93
CA LYS A 246 5.93 -9.15 26.72
C LYS A 246 6.27 -10.25 27.72
N ASP A 247 5.85 -10.12 28.98
CA ASP A 247 6.11 -11.07 30.07
C ASP A 247 4.94 -12.03 30.37
N ASP A 248 3.78 -11.84 29.73
CA ASP A 248 2.51 -12.45 30.16
C ASP A 248 2.22 -13.86 29.59
N SER A 249 2.88 -14.26 28.50
CA SER A 249 2.63 -15.55 27.83
C SER A 249 3.91 -16.34 27.54
N ASP A 250 3.81 -17.67 27.69
CA ASP A 250 4.86 -18.60 27.27
C ASP A 250 5.10 -18.53 25.75
N PRO A 251 6.33 -18.80 25.28
CA PRO A 251 6.69 -18.70 23.86
C PRO A 251 6.26 -19.92 23.04
N PHE A 252 5.32 -19.74 22.10
CA PHE A 252 4.94 -20.74 21.10
C PHE A 252 4.39 -20.09 19.82
N VAL A 253 4.47 -20.80 18.70
CA VAL A 253 3.83 -20.42 17.43
C VAL A 253 2.72 -21.42 17.07
N LEU A 254 1.53 -20.90 16.73
CA LEU A 254 0.33 -21.67 16.36
C LEU A 254 -0.49 -20.89 15.33
N CYS A 255 -0.85 -21.52 14.21
CA CYS A 255 -1.79 -20.95 13.24
C CYS A 255 -2.85 -21.98 12.82
N VAL A 256 -4.11 -21.55 12.83
CA VAL A 256 -5.29 -22.32 12.42
C VAL A 256 -5.93 -21.56 11.27
N ALA A 257 -5.90 -22.12 10.06
CA ALA A 257 -6.32 -21.41 8.86
C ALA A 257 -6.96 -22.33 7.82
N GLN A 258 -7.79 -21.79 6.93
CA GLN A 258 -8.35 -22.54 5.80
C GLN A 258 -7.22 -23.09 4.92
N LYS A 259 -7.34 -24.35 4.43
CA LYS A 259 -6.25 -25.08 3.74
C LYS A 259 -5.48 -24.28 2.66
N LYS A 260 -6.19 -23.47 1.86
CA LYS A 260 -5.59 -22.57 0.84
C LYS A 260 -4.77 -21.44 1.49
N ILE A 261 -5.32 -20.78 2.50
CA ILE A 261 -4.72 -19.64 3.21
C ILE A 261 -3.52 -20.11 4.06
N ALA A 262 -3.64 -21.24 4.77
CA ALA A 262 -2.54 -21.86 5.52
C ALA A 262 -1.30 -22.12 4.65
N THR A 263 -1.51 -22.54 3.40
CA THR A 263 -0.42 -22.80 2.44
C THR A 263 0.23 -21.51 1.92
N ARG A 264 -0.51 -20.40 1.90
CA ARG A 264 0.01 -19.07 1.55
C ARG A 264 0.80 -18.47 2.72
N LEU A 265 0.21 -18.45 3.92
CA LEU A 265 0.84 -17.95 5.15
C LEU A 265 2.13 -18.69 5.49
N ALA A 266 2.20 -20.01 5.31
CA ALA A 266 3.42 -20.79 5.54
C ALA A 266 4.57 -20.48 4.54
N LYS A 267 4.28 -19.78 3.43
CA LYS A 267 5.29 -19.20 2.53
C LYS A 267 5.60 -17.76 2.91
N GLU A 268 4.56 -16.92 3.05
CA GLU A 268 4.64 -15.47 3.27
C GLU A 268 5.25 -15.07 4.62
N MET A 269 4.92 -15.81 5.69
CA MET A 269 5.28 -15.44 7.07
C MET A 269 6.58 -16.14 7.49
N GLN A 270 7.51 -15.41 8.09
CA GLN A 270 8.82 -15.96 8.47
C GLN A 270 8.69 -16.99 9.60
N ASP A 271 8.01 -16.61 10.67
CA ASP A 271 7.77 -17.42 11.87
C ASP A 271 7.11 -18.77 11.57
N LEU A 272 6.00 -18.81 10.83
CA LEU A 272 5.32 -20.05 10.46
C LEU A 272 6.22 -20.99 9.65
N SER A 273 7.04 -20.45 8.74
CA SER A 273 7.94 -21.27 7.93
C SER A 273 9.14 -21.84 8.72
N VAL A 274 9.52 -21.20 9.83
CA VAL A 274 10.68 -21.58 10.65
C VAL A 274 10.28 -22.46 11.85
N PHE A 275 9.18 -22.14 12.54
CA PHE A 275 8.75 -22.82 13.76
C PHE A 275 7.70 -23.93 13.51
N CYS A 276 6.93 -23.85 12.41
CA CYS A 276 5.81 -24.76 12.10
C CYS A 276 6.01 -25.54 10.78
N PRO A 277 7.03 -26.41 10.67
CA PRO A 277 7.32 -27.15 9.42
C PRO A 277 6.24 -28.18 9.05
N GLU A 278 5.50 -28.70 10.03
CA GLU A 278 4.40 -29.63 9.79
C GLU A 278 3.04 -28.92 9.65
N ARG A 279 2.32 -29.24 8.58
CA ARG A 279 0.90 -28.92 8.40
C ARG A 279 0.06 -30.13 8.77
N ARG A 280 -0.90 -29.97 9.68
CA ARG A 280 -1.80 -31.02 10.17
C ARG A 280 -3.24 -30.67 9.78
N ALA A 281 -4.01 -31.65 9.30
CA ALA A 281 -5.42 -31.45 8.99
C ALA A 281 -6.23 -31.15 10.27
N GLY A 282 -7.22 -30.26 10.18
CA GLY A 282 -8.05 -29.86 11.33
C GLY A 282 -8.72 -31.03 12.05
N ASP A 283 -9.04 -32.09 11.31
CA ASP A 283 -9.72 -33.30 11.79
C ASP A 283 -8.92 -33.97 12.94
N LYS A 284 -7.58 -33.90 12.90
CA LYS A 284 -6.69 -34.44 13.96
C LYS A 284 -6.75 -33.68 15.29
N HIS A 285 -7.41 -32.52 15.31
CA HIS A 285 -7.54 -31.63 16.46
C HIS A 285 -9.01 -31.33 16.80
N GLY A 286 -9.97 -32.07 16.23
CA GLY A 286 -11.40 -31.82 16.44
C GLY A 286 -11.87 -30.49 15.82
N LEU A 287 -11.33 -30.13 14.64
CA LEU A 287 -11.76 -28.99 13.83
C LEU A 287 -12.30 -29.46 12.48
N PRO A 288 -13.18 -28.67 11.81
CA PRO A 288 -13.65 -28.98 10.46
C PRO A 288 -12.51 -29.21 9.46
N GLY A 289 -12.67 -30.21 8.59
CA GLY A 289 -11.71 -30.55 7.53
C GLY A 289 -11.48 -29.46 6.46
N ALA A 290 -12.15 -28.31 6.53
CA ALA A 290 -11.78 -27.11 5.76
C ALA A 290 -10.52 -26.41 6.32
N LEU A 291 -10.25 -26.58 7.63
CA LEU A 291 -9.15 -25.97 8.35
C LEU A 291 -7.89 -26.85 8.37
N CYS A 292 -6.76 -26.19 8.64
CA CYS A 292 -5.43 -26.76 8.76
C CYS A 292 -4.73 -26.10 9.95
N VAL A 293 -3.99 -26.88 10.72
CA VAL A 293 -3.22 -26.45 11.89
C VAL A 293 -1.73 -26.51 11.56
N LEU A 294 -1.07 -25.36 11.64
CA LEU A 294 0.37 -25.17 11.68
C LEU A 294 0.74 -24.99 13.16
N SER A 295 1.61 -25.82 13.72
CA SER A 295 1.96 -25.68 15.14
C SER A 295 3.37 -26.14 15.45
N GLU A 296 4.03 -25.37 16.31
CA GLU A 296 5.31 -25.74 16.89
C GLU A 296 5.15 -26.83 17.98
N ALA A 297 4.08 -26.77 18.77
CA ALA A 297 3.91 -27.53 20.01
C ALA A 297 2.47 -28.09 20.16
N ALA A 298 2.37 -29.42 20.23
CA ALA A 298 1.09 -30.12 20.36
C ALA A 298 0.34 -29.78 21.67
N GLU A 299 1.07 -29.52 22.76
CA GLU A 299 0.50 -29.12 24.05
C GLU A 299 -0.17 -27.75 23.98
N ALA A 300 0.51 -26.74 23.44
CA ALA A 300 -0.05 -25.41 23.19
C ALA A 300 -1.29 -25.50 22.28
N THR A 301 -1.24 -26.36 21.26
CA THR A 301 -2.37 -26.62 20.35
C THR A 301 -3.59 -27.14 21.11
N ALA A 302 -3.42 -28.15 21.97
CA ALA A 302 -4.51 -28.75 22.74
C ALA A 302 -5.06 -27.81 23.83
N ALA A 303 -4.23 -26.93 24.38
CA ALA A 303 -4.65 -25.96 25.40
C ALA A 303 -5.42 -24.75 24.82
N VAL A 304 -5.07 -24.32 23.60
CA VAL A 304 -5.78 -23.26 22.85
C VAL A 304 -7.06 -23.82 22.20
N LEU A 305 -6.99 -24.99 21.56
CA LEU A 305 -8.14 -25.66 20.94
C LEU A 305 -8.97 -26.44 21.98
N ASP A 306 -9.55 -25.71 22.93
CA ASP A 306 -10.50 -26.29 23.88
C ASP A 306 -11.87 -26.57 23.24
N ALA A 307 -12.73 -27.29 23.95
CA ALA A 307 -14.05 -27.67 23.44
C ALA A 307 -14.91 -26.45 23.01
N ARG A 308 -14.76 -25.27 23.64
CA ARG A 308 -15.51 -24.06 23.25
C ARG A 308 -14.96 -23.49 21.94
N VAL A 309 -13.64 -23.39 21.81
CA VAL A 309 -12.97 -22.94 20.58
C VAL A 309 -13.31 -23.89 19.42
N CYS A 310 -13.26 -25.21 19.64
CA CYS A 310 -13.64 -26.18 18.61
C CYS A 310 -15.13 -26.12 18.24
N THR A 311 -16.06 -25.92 19.18
CA THR A 311 -17.49 -25.75 18.87
C THR A 311 -17.78 -24.45 18.11
N ALA A 312 -17.14 -23.34 18.48
CA ALA A 312 -17.25 -22.07 17.77
C ALA A 312 -16.65 -22.16 16.36
N LEU A 313 -15.49 -22.78 16.21
CA LEU A 313 -14.88 -23.02 14.90
C LEU A 313 -15.73 -23.94 14.02
N HIS A 314 -16.42 -24.95 14.57
CA HIS A 314 -17.38 -25.73 13.76
C HIS A 314 -18.47 -24.86 13.14
N HIS A 315 -19.12 -24.00 13.93
CA HIS A 315 -20.20 -23.13 13.44
C HIS A 315 -19.68 -22.06 12.46
N TYR A 316 -18.57 -21.38 12.78
CA TYR A 316 -18.15 -20.17 12.07
C TYR A 316 -16.93 -20.33 11.14
N HIS A 317 -16.46 -21.55 10.85
CA HIS A 317 -15.27 -21.77 9.99
C HIS A 317 -15.34 -21.14 8.59
N HIS A 318 -16.54 -20.90 8.06
CA HIS A 318 -16.73 -20.17 6.80
C HIS A 318 -16.18 -18.74 6.86
N HIS A 319 -16.37 -18.07 8.00
CA HIS A 319 -15.86 -16.72 8.26
C HIS A 319 -14.39 -16.74 8.68
N VAL A 320 -13.94 -17.72 9.47
CA VAL A 320 -12.55 -17.76 9.93
C VAL A 320 -11.60 -18.07 8.78
N GLN A 321 -10.85 -17.06 8.31
CA GLN A 321 -9.80 -17.23 7.31
C GLN A 321 -8.53 -17.81 7.96
N TYR A 322 -8.07 -17.15 9.03
CA TYR A 322 -6.97 -17.60 9.87
C TYR A 322 -7.04 -17.00 11.28
N ILE A 323 -6.51 -17.76 12.25
CA ILE A 323 -6.12 -17.34 13.60
C ILE A 323 -4.64 -17.68 13.72
N HIS A 324 -3.78 -16.69 13.91
CA HIS A 324 -2.33 -16.84 14.04
C HIS A 324 -1.86 -16.24 15.37
N ILE A 325 -1.17 -17.03 16.17
CA ILE A 325 -0.56 -16.66 17.44
C ILE A 325 0.94 -16.90 17.30
N SER A 326 1.75 -15.87 17.54
CA SER A 326 3.20 -15.93 17.39
C SER A 326 3.88 -15.07 18.45
N ASP A 327 4.86 -15.64 19.14
CA ASP A 327 5.74 -14.90 20.07
C ASP A 327 6.95 -14.25 19.37
N ARG A 328 7.11 -14.50 18.06
CA ARG A 328 8.23 -14.03 17.23
C ARG A 328 7.78 -13.52 15.87
N TYR A 329 6.71 -12.74 15.84
CA TYR A 329 6.23 -12.14 14.60
C TYR A 329 7.18 -11.04 14.13
N SER A 330 7.75 -11.24 12.94
CA SER A 330 8.69 -10.33 12.28
C SER A 330 8.15 -9.72 10.97
N GLY A 331 6.82 -9.82 10.75
CA GLY A 331 6.19 -9.39 9.51
C GLY A 331 6.18 -10.45 8.40
N PRO A 332 5.76 -10.07 7.18
CA PRO A 332 6.01 -10.85 5.97
C PRO A 332 7.52 -10.98 5.73
N LYS A 333 7.95 -12.08 5.11
CA LYS A 333 9.34 -12.21 4.64
C LYS A 333 9.65 -11.12 3.63
N GLN A 334 10.65 -10.30 3.95
CA GLN A 334 11.38 -9.54 2.94
C GLN A 334 12.11 -10.54 2.03
N MET A 335 12.14 -10.25 0.72
CA MET A 335 13.02 -10.96 -0.22
C MET A 335 14.48 -10.68 0.13
N GLU A 336 15.38 -11.60 -0.22
CA GLU A 336 16.74 -11.70 0.35
C GLU A 336 17.74 -10.65 -0.18
N GLU A 337 17.26 -9.58 -0.82
CA GLU A 337 18.03 -8.53 -1.51
C GLU A 337 18.91 -7.71 -0.56
N ALA A 338 18.56 -7.64 0.72
CA ALA A 338 19.37 -7.01 1.75
C ALA A 338 19.87 -8.05 2.77
N ALA A 339 21.19 -8.18 2.91
CA ALA A 339 21.81 -8.96 3.99
C ALA A 339 21.59 -8.27 5.35
N VAL A 340 20.42 -8.51 5.97
CA VAL A 340 20.00 -7.83 7.21
C VAL A 340 20.92 -8.18 8.37
N THR A 341 21.82 -7.26 8.72
CA THR A 341 22.84 -7.43 9.78
C THR A 341 22.32 -7.16 11.20
N LYS A 342 21.09 -6.66 11.34
CA LYS A 342 20.34 -6.59 12.60
C LYS A 342 19.39 -7.79 12.70
N PRO A 343 19.13 -8.34 13.89
CA PRO A 343 18.03 -9.29 14.02
C PRO A 343 16.72 -8.58 13.63
N PRO A 344 15.74 -9.29 13.05
CA PRO A 344 14.40 -8.71 12.89
C PRO A 344 13.87 -8.32 14.26
N ASP A 345 13.13 -7.21 14.34
CA ASP A 345 12.33 -6.96 15.54
C ASP A 345 11.22 -8.01 15.60
N THR A 346 10.84 -8.40 16.82
CA THR A 346 9.92 -9.53 17.02
C THR A 346 8.91 -9.23 18.11
N GLU A 347 7.65 -9.15 17.71
CA GLU A 347 6.52 -8.88 18.60
C GLU A 347 5.82 -10.18 19.03
N LYS A 348 5.20 -10.16 20.22
CA LYS A 348 4.20 -11.15 20.62
C LYS A 348 2.83 -10.66 20.16
N VAL A 349 2.22 -11.34 19.19
CA VAL A 349 0.92 -10.93 18.62
C VAL A 349 -0.02 -12.11 18.41
N MET A 350 -1.31 -11.80 18.43
CA MET A 350 -2.35 -12.65 17.87
C MET A 350 -3.03 -11.90 16.71
N LEU A 351 -2.93 -12.44 15.50
CA LEU A 351 -3.49 -11.91 14.26
C LEU A 351 -4.65 -12.82 13.81
N ILE A 352 -5.86 -12.27 13.72
CA ILE A 352 -7.06 -13.02 13.32
C ILE A 352 -7.72 -12.32 12.14
N SER A 353 -8.07 -13.07 11.09
CA SER A 353 -8.81 -12.57 9.94
C SER A 353 -10.15 -13.29 9.80
N PHE A 354 -11.23 -12.50 9.77
CA PHE A 354 -12.58 -12.95 9.49
C PHE A 354 -13.06 -12.42 8.13
N ALA A 355 -13.61 -13.29 7.29
CA ALA A 355 -14.43 -12.93 6.15
C ALA A 355 -15.83 -12.54 6.64
N LEU A 356 -16.27 -11.34 6.27
CA LEU A 356 -17.57 -10.80 6.63
C LEU A 356 -18.63 -11.25 5.62
N GLY A 357 -19.87 -11.37 6.08
CA GLY A 357 -21.03 -11.57 5.22
C GLY A 357 -21.30 -10.36 4.29
N PRO A 358 -22.23 -10.49 3.32
CA PRO A 358 -22.50 -9.45 2.31
C PRO A 358 -22.94 -8.10 2.90
N ASP A 359 -23.53 -8.11 4.11
CA ASP A 359 -23.96 -6.92 4.85
C ASP A 359 -22.83 -6.21 5.63
N GLY A 360 -21.59 -6.72 5.55
CA GLY A 360 -20.40 -6.04 6.05
C GLY A 360 -20.17 -6.09 7.56
N GLY A 361 -20.95 -6.88 8.31
CA GLY A 361 -20.69 -7.16 9.73
C GLY A 361 -21.91 -7.23 10.63
N GLY A 362 -22.92 -8.03 10.29
CA GLY A 362 -24.10 -8.30 11.12
C GLY A 362 -23.79 -9.14 12.38
N ASP A 363 -24.84 -9.72 12.98
CA ASP A 363 -24.77 -10.43 14.27
C ASP A 363 -23.74 -11.56 14.33
N GLU A 364 -23.43 -12.20 13.19
CA GLU A 364 -22.41 -13.25 13.03
C GLU A 364 -21.02 -12.85 13.55
N VAL A 365 -20.70 -11.55 13.52
CA VAL A 365 -19.41 -11.03 14.01
C VAL A 365 -19.34 -10.99 15.54
N ARG A 366 -20.49 -10.88 16.23
CA ARG A 366 -20.54 -10.78 17.69
C ARG A 366 -19.95 -12.02 18.40
N PRO A 367 -20.32 -13.28 18.05
CA PRO A 367 -19.68 -14.47 18.62
C PRO A 367 -18.24 -14.66 18.14
N LEU A 368 -17.86 -14.14 16.97
CA LEU A 368 -16.46 -14.13 16.52
C LEU A 368 -15.59 -13.22 17.39
N LEU A 369 -16.05 -12.02 17.75
CA LEU A 369 -15.38 -11.13 18.71
C LEU A 369 -15.29 -11.76 20.12
N GLN A 370 -16.36 -12.42 20.57
CA GLN A 370 -16.32 -13.18 21.83
C GLN A 370 -15.30 -14.34 21.80
N LEU A 371 -15.14 -15.00 20.65
CA LEU A 371 -14.07 -16.00 20.45
C LEU A 371 -12.68 -15.37 20.52
N VAL A 372 -12.46 -14.16 19.96
CA VAL A 372 -11.20 -13.42 20.14
C VAL A 372 -10.91 -13.21 21.62
N PHE A 373 -11.89 -12.74 22.41
CA PHE A 373 -11.69 -12.44 23.83
C PHE A 373 -11.40 -13.70 24.66
N HIS A 374 -12.11 -14.82 24.40
CA HIS A 374 -11.80 -16.11 25.03
C HIS A 374 -10.39 -16.59 24.67
N LEU A 375 -9.92 -16.38 23.43
CA LEU A 375 -8.55 -16.69 23.03
C LEU A 375 -7.51 -15.80 23.72
N MET A 376 -7.75 -14.49 23.87
CA MET A 376 -6.86 -13.57 24.60
C MET A 376 -6.69 -14.01 26.07
N ASP A 377 -7.81 -14.26 26.76
CA ASP A 377 -7.80 -14.67 28.16
C ASP A 377 -7.16 -16.06 28.35
N LYS A 378 -7.32 -16.95 27.35
CA LYS A 378 -6.64 -18.25 27.29
C LYS A 378 -5.12 -18.12 27.13
N ILE A 379 -4.65 -17.29 26.20
CA ILE A 379 -3.21 -17.12 25.92
C ILE A 379 -2.48 -16.55 27.13
N LYS A 380 -3.06 -15.54 27.83
CA LYS A 380 -2.46 -15.02 29.06
C LYS A 380 -2.41 -16.06 30.20
N ARG A 381 -3.42 -16.93 30.31
CA ARG A 381 -3.48 -18.01 31.32
C ARG A 381 -2.68 -19.26 30.93
N LEU A 382 -2.25 -19.40 29.68
CA LEU A 382 -1.54 -20.58 29.21
C LEU A 382 -0.11 -20.60 29.78
N ARG A 383 0.21 -21.69 30.48
CA ARG A 383 1.57 -22.07 30.84
C ARG A 383 1.81 -23.52 30.39
N LEU A 384 2.94 -23.73 29.75
CA LEU A 384 3.35 -25.01 29.18
C LEU A 384 4.10 -25.84 30.20
N SER A 385 4.11 -27.17 30.01
CA SER A 385 4.98 -28.08 30.72
C SER A 385 6.45 -27.67 30.55
N LYS A 386 7.28 -27.97 31.57
CA LYS A 386 8.72 -27.67 31.53
C LYS A 386 9.41 -28.29 30.30
N GLU A 387 8.91 -29.43 29.82
CA GLU A 387 9.42 -30.12 28.62
C GLU A 387 9.03 -29.41 27.32
N ALA A 388 7.75 -29.01 27.17
CA ALA A 388 7.30 -28.26 26.00
C ALA A 388 7.94 -26.87 25.95
N LEU A 389 8.01 -26.16 27.08
CA LEU A 389 8.69 -24.88 27.21
C LEU A 389 10.17 -24.99 26.82
N ALA A 390 10.92 -25.96 27.37
CA ALA A 390 12.32 -26.18 27.01
C ALA A 390 12.50 -26.56 25.53
N LYS A 391 11.53 -27.25 24.90
CA LYS A 391 11.54 -27.59 23.47
C LYS A 391 11.26 -26.38 22.57
N CYS A 392 10.42 -25.44 23.01
CA CYS A 392 10.19 -24.16 22.36
C CYS A 392 11.41 -23.24 22.48
N GLU A 393 11.97 -23.12 23.68
CA GLU A 393 13.15 -22.28 23.95
C GLU A 393 14.38 -22.76 23.16
N LYS A 394 14.62 -24.08 23.14
CA LYS A 394 15.69 -24.71 22.35
C LYS A 394 15.51 -24.54 20.83
N ARG A 395 14.29 -24.32 20.33
CA ARG A 395 14.06 -23.94 18.93
C ARG A 395 14.40 -22.48 18.67
N ARG A 396 14.02 -21.57 19.57
CA ARG A 396 14.36 -20.14 19.49
C ARG A 396 15.87 -19.90 19.56
N GLN A 397 16.57 -20.60 20.46
CA GLN A 397 18.03 -20.60 20.54
C GLN A 397 18.68 -21.02 19.22
N LYS A 398 18.25 -22.14 18.62
CA LYS A 398 18.74 -22.60 17.31
C LYS A 398 18.49 -21.59 16.18
N VAL A 399 17.36 -20.91 16.18
CA VAL A 399 17.04 -19.87 15.18
C VAL A 399 17.93 -18.64 15.37
N ALA A 400 18.18 -18.22 16.62
CA ALA A 400 19.12 -17.15 16.93
C ALA A 400 20.57 -17.52 16.56
N GLU A 401 21.02 -18.75 16.84
CA GLU A 401 22.32 -19.28 16.41
C GLU A 401 22.46 -19.31 14.89
N ALA A 402 21.43 -19.78 14.17
CA ALA A 402 21.40 -19.81 12.71
C ALA A 402 21.45 -18.39 12.12
N TRP A 403 20.68 -17.45 12.66
CA TRP A 403 20.73 -16.04 12.25
C TRP A 403 22.10 -15.41 12.55
N LEU A 404 22.67 -15.59 13.74
CA LEU A 404 24.00 -15.09 14.09
C LEU A 404 25.09 -15.64 13.16
N ARG A 405 25.00 -16.93 12.80
CA ARG A 405 25.90 -17.59 11.84
C ARG A 405 25.72 -17.03 10.43
N GLY A 406 24.49 -16.82 9.96
CA GLY A 406 24.18 -16.20 8.68
C GLY A 406 24.69 -14.77 8.59
N ALA A 407 24.35 -13.93 9.57
CA ALA A 407 24.83 -12.56 9.67
C ALA A 407 26.36 -12.47 9.82
N HIS A 408 27.03 -13.47 10.41
CA HIS A 408 28.50 -13.55 10.41
C HIS A 408 29.06 -13.92 9.02
N ALA A 409 28.47 -14.90 8.33
CA ALA A 409 28.87 -15.28 6.98
C ALA A 409 28.71 -14.10 6.00
N ALA A 410 27.55 -13.45 5.98
CA ALA A 410 27.29 -12.27 5.14
C ALA A 410 28.26 -11.11 5.42
N ARG A 411 28.62 -10.87 6.70
CA ARG A 411 29.67 -9.88 7.05
C ARG A 411 31.07 -10.29 6.59
N GLN A 412 31.39 -11.58 6.58
CA GLN A 412 32.66 -12.08 6.03
C GLN A 412 32.70 -11.97 4.50
N GLU A 413 31.57 -12.19 3.83
CA GLU A 413 31.39 -12.09 2.38
C GLU A 413 31.44 -10.64 1.90
N GLN A 414 30.68 -9.72 2.52
CA GLN A 414 30.80 -8.28 2.27
C GLN A 414 32.22 -7.76 2.53
N ALA A 415 32.91 -8.27 3.55
CA ALA A 415 34.31 -7.96 3.82
C ALA A 415 35.30 -8.65 2.87
N ALA A 416 34.87 -9.65 2.08
CA ALA A 416 35.66 -10.26 1.01
C ALA A 416 35.45 -9.50 -0.31
N ALA A 417 34.20 -9.20 -0.68
CA ALA A 417 33.81 -8.38 -1.83
C ALA A 417 34.51 -7.00 -1.79
N ARG A 418 34.38 -6.25 -0.69
CA ARG A 418 35.07 -4.96 -0.47
C ARG A 418 36.60 -5.04 -0.44
N ARG A 419 37.17 -6.25 -0.26
CA ARG A 419 38.61 -6.50 -0.39
C ARG A 419 38.99 -6.97 -1.79
N GLU A 420 38.04 -7.31 -2.65
CA GLU A 420 38.25 -7.67 -4.05
C GLU A 420 38.00 -6.48 -4.96
N GLU A 421 36.91 -5.73 -4.78
CA GLU A 421 36.64 -4.42 -5.40
C GLU A 421 37.88 -3.52 -5.29
N LYS A 422 38.40 -3.32 -4.07
CA LYS A 422 39.61 -2.52 -3.85
C LYS A 422 40.86 -3.08 -4.52
N ARG A 423 40.93 -4.38 -4.83
CA ARG A 423 42.03 -4.99 -5.60
C ARG A 423 41.83 -4.91 -7.11
N LYS A 424 40.57 -4.89 -7.59
CA LYS A 424 40.21 -4.59 -8.99
C LYS A 424 40.54 -3.12 -9.28
N LEU A 425 40.04 -2.21 -8.47
CA LEU A 425 40.26 -0.77 -8.61
C LEU A 425 41.73 -0.35 -8.36
N GLU A 426 42.47 -0.98 -7.44
CA GLU A 426 43.95 -0.80 -7.35
C GLU A 426 44.67 -1.27 -8.63
N LYS A 427 44.19 -2.32 -9.31
CA LYS A 427 44.79 -2.85 -10.53
C LYS A 427 44.42 -1.99 -11.75
N GLU A 428 43.15 -1.61 -11.90
CA GLU A 428 42.67 -0.74 -12.98
C GLU A 428 43.36 0.62 -12.96
N ARG A 429 43.46 1.27 -11.79
CA ARG A 429 44.16 2.55 -11.65
C ARG A 429 45.67 2.48 -11.91
N ILE A 430 46.26 1.29 -11.96
CA ILE A 430 47.69 1.06 -12.26
C ILE A 430 47.88 0.54 -13.70
N LEU A 431 46.83 -0.01 -14.31
CA LEU A 431 46.75 -0.28 -15.74
C LEU A 431 46.53 1.02 -16.54
N ALA A 432 45.88 2.01 -15.94
CA ALA A 432 45.59 3.33 -16.50
C ALA A 432 46.64 4.43 -16.14
N GLU A 433 47.82 4.07 -15.63
CA GLU A 433 48.91 5.02 -15.36
C GLU A 433 50.09 4.73 -16.31
N ASP A 434 50.33 5.60 -17.30
CA ASP A 434 51.21 5.41 -18.47
C ASP A 434 52.73 5.25 -18.20
N ASP A 435 53.13 5.02 -16.95
CA ASP A 435 54.54 5.00 -16.52
C ASP A 435 55.10 3.57 -16.43
N PRO A 436 55.89 3.12 -17.43
CA PRO A 436 56.27 1.71 -17.59
C PRO A 436 57.23 1.20 -16.50
N GLU A 437 57.93 2.08 -15.77
CA GLU A 437 58.74 1.66 -14.62
C GLU A 437 57.89 1.36 -13.40
N LYS A 438 56.84 2.13 -13.14
CA LYS A 438 55.92 1.89 -12.01
C LYS A 438 55.20 0.56 -12.17
N GLN A 439 54.70 0.28 -13.37
CA GLN A 439 53.96 -0.94 -13.70
C GLN A 439 54.80 -2.20 -13.39
N ARG A 440 56.02 -2.29 -13.94
CA ARG A 440 56.95 -3.41 -13.67
C ARG A 440 57.31 -3.57 -12.18
N ARG A 441 57.49 -2.46 -11.46
CA ARG A 441 57.76 -2.48 -10.00
C ARG A 441 56.55 -3.00 -9.21
N TRP A 442 55.32 -2.75 -9.67
CA TRP A 442 54.09 -3.25 -9.05
C TRP A 442 53.88 -4.74 -9.33
N GLU A 443 54.04 -5.20 -10.58
CA GLU A 443 53.91 -6.62 -10.96
C GLU A 443 54.87 -7.52 -10.16
N LEU A 444 56.14 -7.14 -10.05
CA LEU A 444 57.14 -7.85 -9.23
C LEU A 444 56.76 -7.90 -7.74
N LYS A 445 56.05 -6.89 -7.25
CA LYS A 445 55.54 -6.80 -5.86
C LYS A 445 54.30 -7.66 -5.67
N GLU A 446 53.42 -7.76 -6.68
CA GLU A 446 52.28 -8.68 -6.65
C GLU A 446 52.72 -10.14 -6.80
N GLN A 447 53.62 -10.49 -7.73
CA GLN A 447 54.14 -11.87 -7.83
C GLN A 447 54.71 -12.34 -6.48
N LYS A 448 55.50 -11.50 -5.80
CA LYS A 448 56.02 -11.80 -4.46
C LYS A 448 54.92 -11.91 -3.38
N ARG A 449 53.79 -11.22 -3.52
CA ARG A 449 52.60 -11.40 -2.66
C ARG A 449 51.86 -12.69 -2.97
N GLN A 450 51.69 -13.05 -4.26
CA GLN A 450 51.02 -14.29 -4.68
C GLN A 450 51.83 -15.52 -4.30
N GLN A 451 53.15 -15.52 -4.52
CA GLN A 451 54.05 -16.61 -4.09
C GLN A 451 53.93 -16.85 -2.58
N LYS A 452 54.00 -15.79 -1.77
CA LYS A 452 53.81 -15.86 -0.29
C LYS A 452 52.39 -16.27 0.15
N ARG A 453 51.38 -16.15 -0.71
CA ARG A 453 50.02 -16.69 -0.50
C ARG A 453 49.93 -18.17 -0.88
N LYS A 454 50.62 -18.59 -1.94
CA LYS A 454 50.67 -19.98 -2.41
C LYS A 454 51.56 -20.89 -1.54
N THR A 455 52.49 -20.33 -0.76
CA THR A 455 53.26 -21.09 0.23
C THR A 455 52.35 -21.63 1.34
N PRO A 456 52.20 -22.96 1.52
CA PRO A 456 51.36 -23.50 2.58
C PRO A 456 51.97 -23.24 3.96
N LYS A 457 51.20 -22.60 4.85
CA LYS A 457 51.61 -22.39 6.25
C LYS A 457 51.53 -23.70 7.02
N MET A 458 52.64 -24.44 7.10
CA MET A 458 52.75 -25.64 7.92
C MET A 458 52.40 -25.32 9.38
N LYS A 459 51.25 -25.84 9.85
CA LYS A 459 50.90 -25.79 11.27
C LYS A 459 51.80 -26.77 12.01
N GLN A 460 52.67 -26.28 12.88
CA GLN A 460 53.42 -27.14 13.79
C GLN A 460 52.44 -27.86 14.73
N LEU A 461 52.27 -29.17 14.57
CA LEU A 461 51.67 -29.97 15.63
C LEU A 461 52.65 -29.98 16.80
N LYS A 462 52.29 -29.29 17.90
CA LYS A 462 52.92 -29.54 19.19
C LYS A 462 52.50 -30.93 19.65
N VAL A 463 53.33 -31.93 19.36
CA VAL A 463 53.25 -33.23 20.02
C VAL A 463 53.42 -32.97 21.52
N LYS A 464 52.36 -33.21 22.27
CA LYS A 464 52.40 -33.14 23.73
C LYS A 464 53.09 -34.42 24.21
N ALA A 465 54.27 -34.28 24.81
CA ALA A 465 54.92 -35.41 25.47
C ALA A 465 54.01 -35.95 26.59
N LEU A 466 54.17 -37.26 26.87
CA LEU A 466 53.43 -38.01 27.89
C LEU A 466 53.67 -37.44 29.30
#